data_AF-A0A8H5LK08-F1
#
_entry.id   AF-A0A8H5LK08-F1
#
_cell.length_a   1.000
_cell.length_b   1.000
_cell.length_c   1.000
_cell.angle_alpha   90.00
_cell.angle_beta   90.00
_cell.angle_gamma   90.00
#
_symmetry.space_group_name_H-M   'P 1'
#
loop_
_entity.id
_entity.type
_entity.pdbx_description
1 polymer ?
#
loop_
_entity_poly.entity_id
_entity_poly.type
_entity_poly.pdbx_seq_one_letter_code
_entity_poly.pdbx_strand_id
1 'polypeptide(L)'
;MYPAALMKHGFSFLSFKLGFRYNDDAMWWATAAYYGYRAYGDDTLLSMATATWDHVSKYVVTKGGTQPNKKSKVSGKCYGETMAGGVFWRPTANDMSINSITTGLYMTLSAFLAGATGNAKYTNAATLSAQWIQNLQINSDGIVLDSISASDCTRSASTWLFTYNSGKFIEGLPYSSRINALRQDMRRARYPGLSTSVEGLYLLPPLAWLSRMSAL
;
A
#
# COMPACT_ATOMS: atom_id res chain seq x y z
N MET A 1 -19.36 -14.44 -18.35
CA MET A 1 -18.06 -15.00 -18.77
C MET A 1 -17.13 -13.99 -19.48
N TYR A 2 -17.60 -12.80 -19.90
CA TYR A 2 -16.79 -11.79 -20.60
C TYR A 2 -15.83 -10.88 -19.79
N PRO A 3 -16.06 -10.53 -18.50
CA PRO A 3 -15.24 -9.51 -17.81
C PRO A 3 -13.79 -9.94 -17.55
N ALA A 4 -13.57 -11.20 -17.19
CA ALA A 4 -12.25 -11.72 -16.82
C ALA A 4 -11.29 -11.81 -18.02
N ALA A 5 -11.79 -12.20 -19.19
CA ALA A 5 -10.99 -12.31 -20.41
C ALA A 5 -10.49 -10.93 -20.89
N LEU A 6 -11.33 -9.89 -20.79
CA LEU A 6 -10.94 -8.51 -21.14
C LEU A 6 -9.82 -7.99 -20.23
N MET A 7 -9.90 -8.28 -18.92
CA MET A 7 -8.84 -7.91 -17.97
C MET A 7 -7.52 -8.63 -18.28
N LYS A 8 -7.53 -9.93 -18.61
CA LYS A 8 -6.30 -10.69 -18.93
C LYS A 8 -5.55 -10.11 -20.13
N HIS A 9 -6.27 -9.83 -21.22
CA HIS A 9 -5.66 -9.32 -22.46
C HIS A 9 -5.23 -7.85 -22.34
N GLY A 10 -6.02 -7.01 -21.65
CA GLY A 10 -5.65 -5.62 -21.39
C GLY A 10 -4.41 -5.49 -20.51
N PHE A 11 -4.28 -6.31 -19.46
CA PHE A 11 -3.19 -6.20 -18.49
C PHE A 11 -1.83 -6.65 -19.04
N SER A 12 -1.78 -7.77 -19.78
CA SER A 12 -0.55 -8.23 -20.46
C SER A 12 -0.04 -7.20 -21.47
N PHE A 13 -0.95 -6.52 -22.16
CA PHE A 13 -0.63 -5.49 -23.13
C PHE A 13 -0.16 -4.16 -22.49
N LEU A 14 -0.80 -3.72 -21.40
CA LEU A 14 -0.54 -2.42 -20.78
C LEU A 14 0.63 -2.43 -19.77
N SER A 15 0.79 -3.49 -18.98
CA SER A 15 1.72 -3.50 -17.85
C SER A 15 3.18 -3.80 -18.22
N PHE A 16 3.40 -4.63 -19.26
CA PHE A 16 4.76 -5.12 -19.57
C PHE A 16 5.38 -4.52 -20.84
N LYS A 17 4.56 -4.10 -21.81
CA LYS A 17 5.06 -3.52 -23.08
C LYS A 17 5.12 -1.99 -23.11
N LEU A 18 4.29 -1.28 -22.33
CA LEU A 18 4.23 0.20 -22.41
C LEU A 18 5.15 0.93 -21.42
N GLY A 19 5.72 0.21 -20.44
CA GLY A 19 6.54 0.78 -19.38
C GLY A 19 5.71 1.66 -18.45
N PHE A 20 5.54 1.26 -17.20
CA PHE A 20 4.85 2.10 -16.22
C PHE A 20 5.58 3.46 -16.13
N ARG A 21 4.94 4.53 -16.61
CA ARG A 21 5.50 5.89 -16.48
C ARG A 21 5.36 6.44 -15.06
N TYR A 22 4.46 5.83 -14.30
CA TYR A 22 3.99 6.24 -12.98
C TYR A 22 3.64 4.98 -12.17
N ASN A 23 4.03 4.96 -10.90
CA ASN A 23 3.82 3.81 -10.02
C ASN A 23 2.38 3.72 -9.52
N ASP A 24 1.68 4.85 -9.35
CA ASP A 24 0.26 4.89 -9.03
C ASP A 24 -0.59 4.31 -10.17
N ASP A 25 -0.33 4.66 -11.44
CA ASP A 25 -1.00 4.05 -12.59
C ASP A 25 -0.86 2.52 -12.57
N ALA A 26 0.36 2.02 -12.35
CA ALA A 26 0.62 0.59 -12.21
C ALA A 26 -0.19 -0.03 -11.06
N MET A 27 -0.26 0.67 -9.93
CA MET A 27 -0.96 0.18 -8.76
C MET A 27 -2.48 0.25 -8.85
N TRP A 28 -3.04 1.21 -9.60
CA TRP A 28 -4.46 1.20 -9.95
C TRP A 28 -4.83 -0.05 -10.72
N TRP A 29 -4.04 -0.39 -11.74
CA TRP A 29 -4.19 -1.63 -12.49
C TRP A 29 -4.07 -2.85 -11.56
N ALA A 30 -3.01 -2.94 -10.76
CA ALA A 30 -2.78 -4.07 -9.86
C ALA A 30 -3.92 -4.26 -8.84
N THR A 31 -4.46 -3.16 -8.32
CA THR A 31 -5.62 -3.18 -7.41
C THR A 31 -6.87 -3.68 -8.13
N ALA A 32 -7.11 -3.25 -9.36
CA ALA A 32 -8.22 -3.75 -10.17
C ALA A 32 -8.08 -5.25 -10.49
N ALA A 33 -6.88 -5.72 -10.81
CA ALA A 33 -6.60 -7.14 -11.01
C ALA A 33 -6.89 -7.95 -9.72
N TYR A 34 -6.47 -7.44 -8.57
CA TYR A 34 -6.78 -8.09 -7.30
C TYR A 34 -8.30 -8.12 -7.00
N TYR A 35 -9.05 -7.06 -7.30
CA TYR A 35 -10.52 -7.10 -7.19
C TYR A 35 -11.12 -8.15 -8.12
N GLY A 36 -10.61 -8.28 -9.34
CA GLY A 36 -11.02 -9.33 -10.27
C GLY A 36 -10.73 -10.73 -9.73
N TYR A 37 -9.54 -10.96 -9.15
CA TYR A 37 -9.23 -12.21 -8.45
C TYR A 37 -10.24 -12.47 -7.33
N ARG A 38 -10.52 -11.49 -6.46
CA ARG A 38 -11.49 -11.65 -5.37
C ARG A 38 -12.90 -11.97 -5.85
N ALA A 39 -13.32 -11.38 -6.97
CA ALA A 39 -14.67 -11.58 -7.50
C ALA A 39 -14.83 -12.93 -8.23
N TYR A 40 -13.77 -13.43 -8.86
CA TYR A 40 -13.87 -14.55 -9.81
C TYR A 40 -12.97 -15.75 -9.48
N GLY A 41 -12.11 -15.68 -8.47
CA GLY A 41 -11.14 -16.72 -8.14
C GLY A 41 -10.06 -16.94 -9.20
N ASP A 42 -9.79 -15.95 -10.04
CA ASP A 42 -8.88 -16.09 -11.18
C ASP A 42 -7.42 -15.84 -10.80
N ASP A 43 -6.65 -16.91 -10.61
CA ASP A 43 -5.24 -16.85 -10.20
C ASP A 43 -4.34 -16.10 -11.19
N THR A 44 -4.74 -15.97 -12.45
CA THR A 44 -4.02 -15.13 -13.41
C THR A 44 -4.03 -13.67 -12.97
N LEU A 45 -5.18 -13.19 -12.47
CA LEU A 45 -5.33 -11.81 -12.00
C LEU A 45 -4.59 -11.59 -10.67
N LEU A 46 -4.54 -12.60 -9.80
CA LEU A 46 -3.70 -12.54 -8.59
C LEU A 46 -2.21 -12.47 -8.93
N SER A 47 -1.76 -13.27 -9.89
CA SER A 47 -0.37 -13.26 -10.37
C SER A 47 -0.01 -11.90 -10.97
N MET A 48 -0.90 -11.29 -11.75
CA MET A 48 -0.74 -9.94 -12.28
C MET A 48 -0.62 -8.89 -11.17
N ALA A 49 -1.50 -8.92 -10.18
CA ALA A 49 -1.45 -8.01 -9.03
C ALA A 49 -0.11 -8.17 -8.27
N THR A 50 0.32 -9.41 -8.04
CA THR A 50 1.58 -9.73 -7.37
C THR A 50 2.80 -9.24 -8.15
N ALA A 51 2.85 -9.49 -9.46
CA ALA A 51 3.97 -9.08 -10.31
C ALA A 51 4.13 -7.56 -10.37
N THR A 52 3.02 -6.83 -10.48
CA THR A 52 3.06 -5.36 -10.44
C THR A 52 3.46 -4.84 -9.06
N TRP A 53 2.97 -5.47 -7.98
CA TRP A 53 3.41 -5.14 -6.63
C TRP A 53 4.92 -5.34 -6.45
N ASP A 54 5.47 -6.47 -6.89
CA ASP A 54 6.91 -6.76 -6.81
C ASP A 54 7.73 -5.77 -7.67
N HIS A 55 7.19 -5.29 -8.79
CA HIS A 55 7.81 -4.23 -9.58
C HIS A 55 7.86 -2.89 -8.83
N VAL A 56 6.73 -2.42 -8.32
CA VAL A 56 6.63 -1.13 -7.61
C VAL A 56 7.39 -1.16 -6.28
N SER A 57 7.52 -2.33 -5.64
CA SER A 57 8.32 -2.54 -4.42
C SER A 57 9.77 -2.09 -4.56
N LYS A 58 10.31 -2.05 -5.78
CA LYS A 58 11.66 -1.57 -6.09
C LYS A 58 11.82 -0.05 -5.92
N TYR A 59 10.71 0.67 -5.73
CA TYR A 59 10.65 2.12 -5.58
C TYR A 59 10.07 2.54 -4.21
N VAL A 60 10.13 1.66 -3.21
CA VAL A 60 9.67 1.90 -1.84
C VAL A 60 10.88 2.20 -0.97
N VAL A 61 10.87 3.32 -0.24
CA VAL A 61 11.94 3.66 0.71
C VAL A 61 12.10 2.56 1.75
N THR A 62 13.31 2.01 1.86
CA THR A 62 13.64 0.92 2.78
C THR A 62 13.96 1.44 4.18
N LYS A 63 13.97 0.53 5.17
CA LYS A 63 14.46 0.81 6.52
C LYS A 63 15.95 1.15 6.44
N GLY A 64 16.28 2.43 6.60
CA GLY A 64 17.62 2.99 6.36
C GLY A 64 17.60 4.24 5.49
N GLY A 65 16.47 4.53 4.84
CA GLY A 65 16.31 5.76 4.08
C GLY A 65 17.11 5.76 2.77
N THR A 66 17.26 4.60 2.14
CA THR A 66 17.99 4.46 0.87
C THR A 66 17.07 4.02 -0.26
N GLN A 67 17.44 4.38 -1.49
CA GLN A 67 16.83 3.84 -2.70
C GLN A 67 17.87 3.66 -3.81
N PRO A 68 18.17 2.41 -4.22
CA PRO A 68 19.16 2.14 -5.26
C PRO A 68 18.73 2.64 -6.65
N ASN A 69 17.43 2.79 -6.87
CA ASN A 69 16.88 3.28 -8.14
C ASN A 69 16.77 4.81 -8.23
N LYS A 70 17.29 5.54 -7.24
CA LYS A 70 17.29 7.00 -7.18
C LYS A 70 18.72 7.53 -7.17
N LYS A 71 18.99 8.55 -7.98
CA LYS A 71 20.34 9.15 -8.08
C LYS A 71 20.66 10.04 -6.88
N SER A 72 19.66 10.76 -6.40
CA SER A 72 19.82 11.67 -5.26
C SER A 72 19.68 10.91 -3.95
N LYS A 73 20.42 11.36 -2.94
CA LYS A 73 20.31 10.84 -1.58
C LYS A 73 18.88 11.03 -1.08
N VAL A 74 18.30 9.98 -0.52
CA VAL A 74 17.01 10.02 0.16
C VAL A 74 17.25 10.46 1.61
N SER A 75 16.47 11.44 2.05
CA SER A 75 16.34 11.81 3.46
C SER A 75 15.67 10.67 4.19
N GLY A 76 16.40 9.95 5.03
CA GLY A 76 15.85 8.81 5.76
C GLY A 76 14.79 9.19 6.80
N LYS A 77 14.75 10.47 7.19
CA LYS A 77 13.72 11.05 8.04
C LYS A 77 13.29 12.41 7.51
N CYS A 78 12.01 12.73 7.72
CA CYS A 78 11.45 14.06 7.49
C CYS A 78 10.64 14.45 8.72
N TYR A 79 10.79 15.68 9.21
CA TYR A 79 10.07 16.16 10.40
C TYR A 79 10.21 15.24 11.64
N GLY A 80 11.37 14.59 11.80
CA GLY A 80 11.64 13.63 12.89
C GLY A 80 11.17 12.19 12.62
N GLU A 81 10.31 12.00 11.63
CA GLU A 81 9.65 10.73 11.30
C GLU A 81 10.35 9.97 10.18
N THR A 82 10.27 8.64 10.20
CA THR A 82 10.91 7.78 9.19
C THR A 82 10.24 7.92 7.82
N MET A 83 11.04 8.01 6.76
CA MET A 83 10.56 7.97 5.37
C MET A 83 10.31 6.55 4.86
N ALA A 84 10.68 5.52 5.62
CA ALA A 84 10.47 4.13 5.24
C ALA A 84 8.98 3.80 5.03
N GLY A 85 8.66 3.08 3.96
CA GLY A 85 7.29 2.77 3.56
C GLY A 85 6.67 3.76 2.57
N GLY A 86 7.24 4.95 2.40
CA GLY A 86 6.87 5.87 1.33
C GLY A 86 7.28 5.33 -0.04
N VAL A 87 6.41 5.53 -1.04
CA VAL A 87 6.61 5.02 -2.41
C VAL A 87 6.76 6.16 -3.40
N PHE A 88 7.83 6.13 -4.20
CA PHE A 88 8.07 7.17 -5.19
C PHE A 88 6.98 7.18 -6.25
N TRP A 89 6.55 8.37 -6.64
CA TRP A 89 5.51 8.55 -7.64
C TRP A 89 5.94 7.98 -9.00
N ARG A 90 7.16 8.31 -9.42
CA ARG A 90 7.70 7.87 -10.72
C ARG A 90 8.82 6.85 -10.57
N PRO A 91 8.88 5.86 -11.47
CA PRO A 91 9.97 4.89 -11.52
C PRO A 91 11.23 5.43 -12.21
N THR A 92 11.41 6.76 -12.25
CA THR A 92 12.58 7.42 -12.84
C THR A 92 13.63 7.73 -11.76
N ALA A 93 14.90 7.81 -12.17
CA ALA A 93 16.00 7.98 -11.23
C ALA A 93 16.14 9.41 -10.66
N ASN A 94 15.54 10.41 -11.33
CA ASN A 94 15.68 11.83 -10.99
C ASN A 94 14.46 12.38 -10.25
N ASP A 95 13.30 11.74 -10.36
CA ASP A 95 12.09 12.19 -9.66
C ASP A 95 12.16 11.77 -8.20
N MET A 96 12.18 12.76 -7.30
CA MET A 96 12.28 12.54 -5.86
C MET A 96 10.94 12.67 -5.14
N SER A 97 9.82 12.78 -5.87
CA SER A 97 8.49 12.87 -5.27
C SER A 97 8.04 11.53 -4.73
N ILE A 98 7.65 11.51 -3.46
CA ILE A 98 6.91 10.43 -2.81
C ILE A 98 5.53 10.99 -2.50
N ASN A 99 4.49 10.34 -3.01
CA ASN A 99 3.12 10.83 -2.85
C ASN A 99 2.22 9.83 -2.13
N SER A 100 1.14 10.37 -1.58
CA SER A 100 0.19 9.63 -0.77
C SER A 100 -0.64 8.66 -1.59
N ILE A 101 -0.91 8.94 -2.87
CA ILE A 101 -1.65 8.01 -3.70
C ILE A 101 -0.87 6.74 -3.99
N THR A 102 0.37 6.85 -4.48
CA THR A 102 1.17 5.66 -4.77
C THR A 102 1.37 4.86 -3.50
N THR A 103 1.67 5.55 -2.39
CA THR A 103 1.85 4.91 -1.09
C THR A 103 0.56 4.26 -0.56
N GLY A 104 -0.59 4.92 -0.72
CA GLY A 104 -1.89 4.42 -0.28
C GLY A 104 -2.37 3.22 -1.10
N LEU A 105 -2.15 3.22 -2.41
CA LEU A 105 -2.41 2.07 -3.27
C LEU A 105 -1.48 0.89 -2.93
N TYR A 106 -0.19 1.16 -2.76
CA TYR A 106 0.79 0.15 -2.36
C TYR A 106 0.42 -0.48 -1.01
N MET A 107 0.09 0.35 -0.02
CA MET A 107 -0.39 -0.07 1.29
C MET A 107 -1.63 -0.97 1.17
N THR A 108 -2.62 -0.54 0.40
CA THR A 108 -3.90 -1.25 0.25
C THR A 108 -3.71 -2.59 -0.44
N LEU A 109 -2.99 -2.62 -1.56
CA LEU A 109 -2.69 -3.85 -2.27
C LEU A 109 -1.80 -4.79 -1.45
N SER A 110 -0.83 -4.27 -0.70
CA SER A 110 -0.08 -5.05 0.28
C SER A 110 -1.00 -5.71 1.29
N ALA A 111 -1.94 -4.97 1.87
CA ALA A 111 -2.86 -5.55 2.83
C ALA A 111 -3.65 -6.71 2.20
N PHE A 112 -4.28 -6.46 1.06
CA PHE A 112 -4.99 -7.44 0.23
C PHE A 112 -4.20 -8.71 -0.11
N LEU A 113 -2.98 -8.57 -0.62
CA LEU A 113 -2.11 -9.71 -0.93
C LEU A 113 -1.72 -10.48 0.34
N ALA A 114 -1.59 -9.80 1.49
CA ALA A 114 -1.23 -10.45 2.73
C ALA A 114 -2.28 -11.47 3.19
N GLY A 115 -3.57 -11.15 3.16
CA GLY A 115 -4.57 -12.17 3.56
C GLY A 115 -5.02 -13.08 2.42
N ALA A 116 -4.72 -12.76 1.15
CA ALA A 116 -4.87 -13.75 0.07
C ALA A 116 -3.77 -14.83 0.11
N THR A 117 -2.56 -14.50 0.58
CA THR A 117 -1.40 -15.40 0.49
C THR A 117 -0.84 -15.86 1.84
N GLY A 118 -1.22 -15.20 2.95
CA GLY A 118 -0.60 -15.39 4.26
C GLY A 118 0.86 -14.89 4.35
N ASN A 119 1.43 -14.30 3.30
CA ASN A 119 2.84 -13.95 3.28
C ASN A 119 3.13 -12.66 4.05
N ALA A 120 3.98 -12.76 5.07
CA ALA A 120 4.37 -11.67 5.96
C ALA A 120 5.06 -10.49 5.24
N LYS A 121 5.63 -10.68 4.04
CA LYS A 121 6.24 -9.59 3.26
C LYS A 121 5.23 -8.49 2.98
N TYR A 122 4.01 -8.89 2.63
CA TYR A 122 2.92 -7.97 2.30
C TYR A 122 2.38 -7.26 3.54
N THR A 123 2.23 -7.98 4.65
CA THR A 123 1.88 -7.35 5.93
C THR A 123 2.88 -6.27 6.31
N ASN A 124 4.18 -6.58 6.25
CA ASN A 124 5.23 -5.65 6.65
C ASN A 124 5.20 -4.38 5.79
N ALA A 125 4.98 -4.55 4.49
CA ALA A 125 4.83 -3.46 3.55
C ALA A 125 3.59 -2.58 3.86
N ALA A 126 2.43 -3.20 4.07
CA ALA A 126 1.20 -2.50 4.45
C ALA A 126 1.39 -1.68 5.73
N THR A 127 1.98 -2.28 6.78
CA THR A 127 2.23 -1.60 8.05
C THR A 127 3.14 -0.38 7.87
N LEU A 128 4.26 -0.52 7.15
CA LEU A 128 5.21 0.59 6.96
C LEU A 128 4.61 1.74 6.16
N SER A 129 3.90 1.43 5.07
CA SER A 129 3.25 2.46 4.25
C SER A 129 2.11 3.14 4.98
N ALA A 130 1.35 2.43 5.82
CA ALA A 130 0.34 3.02 6.68
C ALA A 130 0.96 4.01 7.69
N GLN A 131 2.03 3.59 8.37
CA GLN A 131 2.76 4.43 9.32
C GLN A 131 3.34 5.67 8.64
N TRP A 132 3.87 5.53 7.42
CA TRP A 132 4.36 6.67 6.65
C TRP A 132 3.26 7.69 6.38
N ILE A 133 2.07 7.26 5.92
CA ILE A 133 0.95 8.18 5.68
C ILE A 133 0.53 8.86 7.00
N GLN A 134 0.36 8.08 8.06
CA GLN A 134 -0.08 8.57 9.37
C GLN A 134 0.86 9.62 9.96
N ASN A 135 2.17 9.36 9.90
CA ASN A 135 3.16 10.19 10.58
C ASN A 135 3.57 11.41 9.75
N LEU A 136 3.49 11.32 8.41
CA LEU A 136 4.05 12.34 7.53
C LEU A 136 3.04 13.04 6.63
N GLN A 137 1.87 12.46 6.35
CA GLN A 137 0.99 12.96 5.30
C GLN A 137 -0.45 13.18 5.77
N ILE A 138 -0.69 13.29 7.07
CA ILE A 138 -2.00 13.71 7.59
C ILE A 138 -1.86 15.10 8.18
N ASN A 139 -2.76 16.02 7.79
CA ASN A 139 -2.83 17.36 8.37
C ASN A 139 -3.61 17.35 9.71
N SER A 140 -3.71 18.52 10.36
CA SER A 140 -4.43 18.67 11.63
C SER A 140 -5.92 18.30 11.57
N ASP A 141 -6.52 18.32 10.38
CA ASP A 141 -7.93 18.01 10.16
C ASP A 141 -8.16 16.52 9.84
N GLY A 142 -7.10 15.69 9.88
CA GLY A 142 -7.18 14.28 9.55
C GLY A 142 -7.23 13.98 8.04
N ILE A 143 -6.90 14.96 7.19
CA ILE A 143 -6.93 14.82 5.73
C ILE A 143 -5.54 14.45 5.20
N VAL A 144 -5.49 13.50 4.27
CA VAL A 144 -4.25 13.07 3.64
C VAL A 144 -3.76 14.09 2.62
N LEU A 145 -2.55 14.60 2.84
CA LEU A 145 -1.80 15.53 1.98
C LEU A 145 -1.26 14.83 0.73
N ASP A 146 -0.87 15.60 -0.29
CA ASP A 146 -0.46 15.03 -1.57
C ASP A 146 0.94 14.39 -1.57
N SER A 147 2.00 15.19 -1.42
CA SER A 147 3.35 14.71 -1.67
C SER A 147 4.41 15.33 -0.78
N ILE A 148 5.52 14.61 -0.63
CA ILE A 148 6.74 15.06 0.02
C ILE A 148 7.94 14.67 -0.83
N SER A 149 8.87 15.59 -0.98
CA SER A 149 10.13 15.36 -1.66
C SER A 149 11.06 14.56 -0.76
N ALA A 150 11.55 13.43 -1.27
CA ALA A 150 12.48 12.57 -0.57
C ALA A 150 13.88 13.16 -0.44
N SER A 151 14.25 14.21 -1.19
CA SER A 151 15.59 14.81 -1.10
C SER A 151 15.71 15.77 0.07
N ASP A 152 14.70 16.61 0.30
CA ASP A 152 14.77 17.78 1.18
C ASP A 152 13.54 17.91 2.11
N CYS A 153 12.63 16.94 2.10
CA CYS A 153 11.42 16.92 2.90
C CYS A 153 10.41 18.03 2.57
N THR A 154 10.61 18.78 1.48
CA THR A 154 9.66 19.80 1.03
C THR A 154 8.32 19.12 0.73
N ARG A 155 7.25 19.58 1.40
CA ARG A 155 5.89 19.04 1.23
C ARG A 155 5.10 19.88 0.24
N SER A 156 4.18 19.26 -0.49
CA SER A 156 3.16 19.96 -1.28
C SER A 156 2.36 20.93 -0.42
N ALA A 157 1.75 21.93 -1.06
CA ALA A 157 0.86 22.87 -0.37
C ALA A 157 -0.23 22.12 0.41
N SER A 158 -0.57 22.61 1.62
CA SER A 158 -1.61 22.02 2.46
C SER A 158 -3.01 22.10 1.85
N THR A 159 -3.19 22.93 0.80
CA THR A 159 -4.41 23.08 0.02
C THR A 159 -4.50 22.11 -1.16
N TRP A 160 -3.45 21.36 -1.47
CA TRP A 160 -3.49 20.27 -2.45
C TRP A 160 -4.10 19.03 -1.81
N LEU A 161 -5.41 19.12 -1.60
CA LEU A 161 -6.22 18.09 -0.99
C LEU A 161 -7.00 17.39 -2.08
N PHE A 162 -6.70 16.10 -2.26
CA PHE A 162 -7.41 15.27 -3.22
C PHE A 162 -8.11 14.12 -2.51
N THR A 163 -9.39 13.94 -2.83
CA THR A 163 -10.24 12.93 -2.18
C THR A 163 -9.69 11.52 -2.30
N TYR A 164 -9.04 11.19 -3.42
CA TYR A 164 -8.50 9.86 -3.68
C TYR A 164 -7.33 9.48 -2.75
N ASN A 165 -6.57 10.44 -2.23
CA ASN A 165 -5.51 10.18 -1.25
C ASN A 165 -6.10 9.64 0.07
N SER A 166 -7.05 10.38 0.65
CA SER A 166 -7.75 9.95 1.88
C SER A 166 -8.58 8.69 1.63
N GLY A 167 -9.29 8.61 0.49
CA GLY A 167 -10.13 7.47 0.14
C GLY A 167 -9.34 6.16 0.07
N LYS A 168 -8.18 6.15 -0.61
CA LYS A 168 -7.33 4.95 -0.66
C LYS A 168 -6.65 4.63 0.66
N PHE A 169 -6.26 5.63 1.43
CA PHE A 169 -5.74 5.38 2.76
C PHE A 169 -6.79 4.70 3.66
N ILE A 170 -8.03 5.20 3.66
CA ILE A 170 -9.14 4.60 4.42
C ILE A 170 -9.43 3.17 3.95
N GLU A 171 -9.36 2.88 2.66
CA GLU A 171 -9.63 1.52 2.16
C GLU A 171 -8.66 0.46 2.74
N GLY A 172 -7.37 0.76 2.80
CA GLY A 172 -6.37 -0.21 3.28
C GLY A 172 -6.21 -0.28 4.81
N LEU A 173 -6.72 0.69 5.57
CA LEU A 173 -6.65 0.73 7.04
C LEU A 173 -7.40 -0.42 7.73
N PRO A 174 -8.68 -0.73 7.41
CA PRO A 174 -9.40 -1.86 8.00
C PRO A 174 -8.68 -3.19 7.84
N TYR A 175 -7.95 -3.37 6.74
CA TYR A 175 -7.22 -4.59 6.48
C TYR A 175 -5.87 -4.62 7.20
N SER A 176 -5.12 -3.52 7.14
CA SER A 176 -3.82 -3.40 7.83
C SER A 176 -3.94 -3.57 9.34
N SER A 177 -4.97 -2.95 9.95
CA SER A 177 -5.26 -3.09 11.39
C SER A 177 -5.64 -4.52 11.77
N ARG A 178 -6.46 -5.20 10.96
CA ARG A 178 -6.79 -6.63 11.13
C ARG A 178 -5.53 -7.49 11.09
N ILE A 179 -4.63 -7.28 10.13
CA ILE A 179 -3.40 -8.09 10.07
C ILE A 179 -2.50 -7.81 11.28
N ASN A 180 -2.38 -6.55 11.71
CA ASN A 180 -1.59 -6.21 12.90
C ASN A 180 -2.16 -6.90 14.15
N ALA A 181 -3.49 -6.92 14.31
CA ALA A 181 -4.15 -7.65 15.39
C ALA A 181 -3.87 -9.15 15.31
N LEU A 182 -4.04 -9.78 14.14
CA LEU A 182 -3.72 -11.20 13.92
C LEU A 182 -2.26 -11.52 14.24
N ARG A 183 -1.32 -10.65 13.89
CA ARG A 183 0.09 -10.82 14.22
C ARG A 183 0.35 -10.73 15.72
N GLN A 184 -0.28 -9.80 16.43
CA GLN A 184 -0.17 -9.71 17.89
C GLN A 184 -0.76 -10.96 18.55
N ASP A 185 -1.87 -11.47 18.04
CA ASP A 185 -2.51 -12.69 18.53
C ASP A 185 -1.63 -13.92 18.27
N MET A 186 -1.06 -14.09 17.07
CA MET A 186 -0.12 -15.18 16.79
C MET A 186 1.14 -15.13 17.66
N ARG A 187 1.70 -13.92 17.90
CA ARG A 187 2.86 -13.74 18.78
C ARG A 187 2.54 -14.09 20.24
N ARG A 188 1.32 -13.79 20.69
CA ARG A 188 0.85 -14.14 22.03
C ARG A 188 0.49 -15.62 22.16
N ALA A 189 -0.08 -16.21 21.10
CA ALA A 189 -0.64 -17.55 21.14
C ALA A 189 0.41 -18.67 21.03
N ARG A 190 1.53 -18.49 20.33
CA ARG A 190 2.57 -19.55 20.16
C ARG A 190 1.95 -20.93 19.75
N TYR A 191 0.90 -20.95 18.91
CA TYR A 191 0.25 -22.18 18.42
C TYR A 191 0.25 -22.26 16.88
N PRO A 192 0.73 -23.37 16.27
CA PRO A 192 0.91 -23.51 14.82
C PRO A 192 -0.31 -24.04 14.05
N GLY A 193 -1.54 -23.97 14.59
CA GLY A 193 -2.67 -24.74 14.05
C GLY A 193 -4.05 -24.10 14.01
N LEU A 194 -4.21 -22.78 14.20
CA LEU A 194 -5.56 -22.18 14.08
C LEU A 194 -5.91 -21.87 12.61
N SER A 195 -6.96 -22.54 12.12
CA SER A 195 -7.61 -22.34 10.83
C SER A 195 -7.97 -20.87 10.61
N THR A 196 -7.47 -20.31 9.51
CA THR A 196 -7.51 -18.89 9.13
C THR A 196 -8.66 -18.55 8.19
N SER A 197 -9.89 -18.98 8.44
CA SER A 197 -10.98 -18.53 7.55
C SER A 197 -11.28 -17.05 7.83
N VAL A 198 -10.81 -16.22 6.91
CA VAL A 198 -11.04 -14.76 6.84
C VAL A 198 -12.54 -14.42 6.88
N GLU A 199 -13.38 -15.39 6.53
CA GLU A 199 -14.85 -15.33 6.53
C GLU A 199 -15.48 -15.01 7.90
N GLY A 200 -14.89 -15.46 9.02
CA GLY A 200 -15.43 -15.22 10.36
C GLY A 200 -15.33 -13.77 10.86
N LEU A 201 -14.47 -12.94 10.25
CA LEU A 201 -14.21 -11.56 10.67
C LEU A 201 -14.94 -10.50 9.83
N TYR A 202 -15.77 -10.88 8.85
CA TYR A 202 -16.58 -9.93 8.09
C TYR A 202 -17.75 -9.33 8.90
N LEU A 203 -18.07 -9.90 10.08
CA LEU A 203 -19.29 -9.58 10.84
C LEU A 203 -19.09 -8.66 12.06
N LEU A 204 -17.87 -8.21 12.37
CA LEU A 204 -17.67 -7.28 13.49
C LEU A 204 -17.80 -5.82 13.03
N PRO A 205 -18.72 -5.03 13.63
CA PRO A 205 -19.02 -3.68 13.17
C PRO A 205 -17.85 -2.71 13.40
N PRO A 206 -17.77 -1.61 12.61
CA PRO A 206 -16.65 -0.65 12.65
C PRO A 206 -16.38 -0.01 14.02
N LEU A 207 -17.40 0.05 14.89
CA LEU A 207 -17.35 0.80 16.15
C LEU A 207 -16.49 0.15 17.24
N ALA A 208 -16.20 -1.16 17.16
CA ALA A 208 -15.30 -1.81 18.11
C ALA A 208 -13.81 -1.43 17.90
N TRP A 209 -13.48 -0.78 16.77
CA TRP A 209 -12.11 -0.48 16.37
C TRP A 209 -11.65 0.93 16.76
N LEU A 210 -12.52 1.93 16.72
CA LEU A 210 -12.16 3.32 17.03
C LEU A 210 -11.73 3.51 18.50
N SER A 211 -12.34 2.78 19.44
CA SER A 211 -12.01 2.85 20.87
C SER A 211 -10.65 2.24 21.25
N ARG A 212 -10.01 1.48 20.34
CA ARG A 212 -8.68 0.90 20.57
C ARG A 212 -7.54 1.66 19.89
N MET A 213 -7.84 2.61 19.01
CA MET A 213 -6.83 3.47 18.37
C MET A 213 -6.44 4.67 19.24
N SER A 214 -7.24 5.04 20.24
CA SER A 214 -6.93 6.10 21.21
C SER A 214 -6.00 5.67 22.34
N ALA A 215 -5.43 4.46 22.29
CA ALA A 215 -4.58 3.88 23.33
C ALA A 215 -3.22 3.37 22.82
N LEU A 216 -2.80 3.83 21.63
CA LEU A 216 -1.44 3.72 21.08
C LEU A 216 -0.92 5.12 20.78
#